data_AF-A0A0M3IPX1-F1
#
_entry.id   AF-A0A0M3IPX1-F1
#
_cell.length_a   1.000
_cell.length_b   1.000
_cell.length_c   1.000
_cell.angle_alpha   90.00
_cell.angle_beta   90.00
_cell.angle_gamma   90.00
#
_symmetry.space_group_name_H-M   'P 1'
#
loop_
_entity.id
_entity.type
_entity.pdbx_description
1 polymer ?
#
loop_
_entity_poly.entity_id
_entity_poly.type
_entity_poly.pdbx_seq_one_letter_code
_entity_poly.pdbx_strand_id
1 'polypeptide(L)'
;IAVTYGSSKVTIKNDQFVKVTFGQGRLCVEIPDVPMLQGEDVLCGLAGNRDSNCKDDFRNRYGFVYTNVTRCSNRNKLFTEVFGDTWITKDFLPLQTDTACLTGEEVFNDTLNCDLLTVKEECGHILDAALGKGPFAACKDLGNDTIENAYENCVFDVCSSSEQFCKSMTTFAKICQITLPNTPLEWRGPLNCPELHCPLHSKPSPCATGCPNTCTDPDYSESCLEGCAEGCECEAGYVLDTNDPTDAKCILLEQCGCVDPNGNPHRRCAEGCECEAGYVLDTNDPTDAKCILLEQCGCIDPNGNPHRRAMCLWEECITDQQIFSSRSTRQEEVQVEGCRYTTEIHLGVKVTDISEYFVGLE
;
A
#
# COMPACT_ATOMS: atom_id res chain seq x y z
N ILE A 1 9.15 -7.34 20.17
CA ILE A 1 8.59 -7.61 18.83
C ILE A 1 7.96 -6.31 18.35
N ALA A 2 8.28 -5.86 17.13
CA ALA A 2 7.71 -4.69 16.48
C ALA A 2 6.97 -5.13 15.22
N VAL A 3 5.82 -4.52 14.96
CA VAL A 3 5.03 -4.76 13.73
C VAL A 3 4.86 -3.43 13.02
N THR A 4 5.16 -3.41 11.73
CA THR A 4 5.04 -2.24 10.86
C THR A 4 4.10 -2.58 9.72
N TYR A 5 3.08 -1.75 9.53
CA TYR A 5 2.11 -1.88 8.46
C TYR A 5 2.45 -0.85 7.38
N GLY A 6 2.58 -1.30 6.14
CA GLY A 6 2.64 -0.46 4.95
C GLY A 6 1.44 -0.73 4.04
N SER A 7 1.22 0.14 3.05
CA SER A 7 0.09 0.10 2.11
C SER A 7 -0.18 -1.28 1.48
N SER A 8 0.87 -2.08 1.26
CA SER A 8 0.76 -3.40 0.62
C SER A 8 1.58 -4.51 1.30
N LYS A 9 2.14 -4.23 2.49
CA LYS A 9 3.02 -5.15 3.21
C LYS A 9 2.89 -5.04 4.73
N VAL A 10 2.95 -6.17 5.41
CA VAL A 10 3.08 -6.28 6.87
C VAL A 10 4.47 -6.80 7.19
N THR A 11 5.21 -6.06 7.98
CA THR A 11 6.54 -6.44 8.44
C THR A 11 6.51 -6.71 9.95
N ILE A 12 6.95 -7.90 10.35
CA ILE A 12 7.09 -8.30 11.75
C ILE A 12 8.59 -8.45 12.03
N LYS A 13 9.08 -7.77 13.06
CA LYS A 13 10.48 -7.83 13.50
C LYS A 13 10.57 -8.28 14.95
N ASN A 14 11.35 -9.33 15.22
CA ASN A 14 11.59 -9.77 16.61
C ASN A 14 12.78 -9.02 17.24
N ASP A 15 13.05 -9.32 18.51
CA ASP A 15 14.17 -8.80 19.30
C ASP A 15 15.55 -9.27 18.80
N GLN A 16 15.58 -10.39 18.08
CA GLN A 16 16.77 -10.89 17.37
C GLN A 16 16.94 -10.27 15.99
N PHE A 17 16.19 -9.23 15.63
CA PHE A 17 16.23 -8.55 14.32
C PHE A 17 15.82 -9.41 13.10
N VAL A 18 15.28 -10.61 13.32
CA VAL A 18 14.62 -11.40 12.26
C VAL A 18 13.38 -10.64 11.80
N LYS A 19 13.27 -10.46 10.49
CA LYS A 19 12.20 -9.69 9.87
C LYS A 19 11.41 -10.60 8.92
N VAL A 20 10.12 -10.72 9.16
CA VAL A 20 9.18 -11.43 8.30
C VAL A 20 8.30 -10.39 7.61
N THR A 21 8.27 -10.40 6.29
CA THR A 21 7.44 -9.50 5.50
C THR A 21 6.44 -10.30 4.70
N PHE A 22 5.16 -10.04 4.95
CA PHE A 22 4.04 -10.50 4.13
C PHE A 22 3.67 -9.35 3.20
N GLY A 23 3.70 -9.55 1.88
CA GLY A 23 3.30 -8.49 0.96
C GLY A 23 3.14 -9.01 -0.46
N GLN A 24 2.13 -8.50 -1.18
CA GLN A 24 1.90 -8.80 -2.61
C GLN A 24 1.88 -10.31 -2.95
N GLY A 25 1.38 -11.15 -2.04
CA GLY A 25 1.34 -12.61 -2.23
C GLY A 25 2.67 -13.33 -2.00
N ARG A 26 3.67 -12.65 -1.43
CA ARG A 26 4.97 -13.22 -1.05
C ARG A 26 5.16 -13.19 0.46
N LEU A 27 5.87 -14.20 0.93
CA LEU A 27 6.46 -14.26 2.26
C LEU A 27 7.97 -14.12 2.10
N CYS A 28 8.55 -13.10 2.72
CA CYS A 28 9.99 -12.90 2.76
C CYS A 28 10.47 -12.98 4.22
N VAL A 29 11.49 -13.79 4.47
CA VAL A 29 12.14 -13.89 5.78
C VAL A 29 13.57 -13.38 5.64
N GLU A 30 13.88 -12.28 6.31
CA GLU A 30 15.21 -11.71 6.40
C GLU A 30 15.81 -12.08 7.76
N ILE A 31 16.86 -12.88 7.74
CA ILE A 31 17.63 -13.27 8.91
C ILE A 31 18.86 -12.37 9.00
N PRO A 32 19.15 -11.74 10.15
CA PRO A 32 20.28 -10.82 10.29
C PRO A 32 21.61 -11.55 10.21
N ASP A 33 22.62 -10.86 9.71
CA ASP A 33 23.95 -11.44 9.53
C ASP A 33 24.78 -11.39 10.81
N VAL A 34 24.46 -12.32 11.72
CA VAL A 34 25.12 -12.46 13.02
C VAL A 34 25.68 -13.87 13.20
N PRO A 35 26.87 -14.05 13.80
CA PRO A 35 27.50 -15.37 13.93
C PRO A 35 26.64 -16.41 14.66
N MET A 36 25.76 -15.98 15.57
CA MET A 36 24.87 -16.88 16.31
C MET A 36 23.74 -17.48 15.47
N LEU A 37 23.48 -16.95 14.26
CA LEU A 37 22.47 -17.45 13.32
C LEU A 37 23.12 -18.05 12.05
N GLN A 38 24.42 -18.32 12.09
CA GLN A 38 25.19 -18.92 10.99
C GLN A 38 25.74 -20.28 11.42
N GLY A 39 25.70 -21.26 10.51
CA GLY A 39 26.34 -22.55 10.67
C GLY A 39 25.45 -23.72 10.26
N GLU A 40 26.09 -24.86 9.98
CA GLU A 40 25.49 -26.06 9.38
C GLU A 40 24.25 -26.58 10.12
N ASP A 41 24.23 -26.44 11.46
CA ASP A 41 23.21 -26.97 12.36
C ASP A 41 22.42 -25.87 13.12
N VAL A 42 22.52 -24.61 12.70
CA VAL A 42 21.89 -23.49 13.42
C VAL A 42 20.48 -23.21 12.93
N LEU A 43 20.31 -23.08 11.62
CA LEU A 43 19.02 -22.92 10.97
C LEU A 43 18.71 -24.16 10.13
N CYS A 44 17.43 -24.43 9.93
CA CYS A 44 16.96 -25.51 9.08
C CYS A 44 15.56 -25.19 8.57
N GLY A 45 15.16 -25.85 7.49
CA GLY A 45 13.85 -25.69 6.88
C GLY A 45 13.92 -25.66 5.36
N LEU A 46 12.82 -25.25 4.75
CA LEU A 46 12.70 -25.14 3.29
C LEU A 46 13.68 -24.13 2.66
N ALA A 47 14.20 -23.20 3.45
CA ALA A 47 15.15 -22.17 3.01
C ALA A 47 16.63 -22.53 3.27
N GLY A 48 16.92 -23.78 3.64
CA GLY A 48 18.29 -24.24 3.88
C GLY A 48 18.82 -23.98 5.29
N ASN A 49 20.13 -24.15 5.47
CA ASN A 49 20.80 -24.05 6.78
C ASN A 49 21.61 -22.75 6.97
N ARG A 50 21.76 -21.94 5.90
CA ARG A 50 22.46 -20.64 5.92
C ARG A 50 23.91 -20.74 6.41
N ASP A 51 24.65 -21.75 5.96
CA ASP A 51 26.08 -21.92 6.26
C ASP A 51 27.01 -21.43 5.13
N SER A 52 26.43 -20.77 4.11
CA SER A 52 27.10 -20.33 2.86
C SER A 52 27.47 -21.46 1.89
N ASN A 53 27.00 -22.69 2.10
CA ASN A 53 27.16 -23.81 1.20
C ASN A 53 25.81 -24.29 0.63
N CYS A 54 25.34 -23.65 -0.43
CA CYS A 54 24.04 -23.99 -1.02
C CYS A 54 23.86 -25.43 -1.54
N LYS A 55 24.94 -26.23 -1.59
CA LYS A 55 24.88 -27.63 -2.04
C LYS A 55 24.31 -28.57 -0.97
N ASP A 56 24.25 -28.14 0.29
CA ASP A 56 23.64 -28.91 1.39
C ASP A 56 22.33 -28.31 1.91
N ASP A 57 21.87 -27.18 1.37
CA ASP A 57 20.59 -26.55 1.72
C ASP A 57 19.38 -27.49 1.55
N PHE A 58 19.45 -28.44 0.62
CA PHE A 58 18.50 -29.56 0.59
C PHE A 58 18.87 -30.57 1.67
N ARG A 59 18.46 -30.25 2.90
CA ARG A 59 18.57 -31.10 4.09
C ARG A 59 17.17 -31.38 4.62
N ASN A 60 16.80 -32.65 4.74
CA ASN A 60 15.47 -33.00 5.25
C ASN A 60 15.33 -32.73 6.75
N ARG A 61 14.10 -32.80 7.28
CA ARG A 61 13.81 -32.60 8.71
C ARG A 61 14.62 -33.47 9.68
N TYR A 62 15.18 -34.58 9.20
CA TYR A 62 15.96 -35.53 10.01
C TYR A 62 17.46 -35.27 9.93
N GLY A 63 17.87 -34.22 9.21
CA GLY A 63 19.26 -33.80 9.08
C GLY A 63 20.03 -34.49 7.95
N PHE A 64 19.39 -35.31 7.11
CA PHE A 64 20.06 -35.93 5.97
C PHE A 64 20.17 -34.94 4.80
N VAL A 65 21.39 -34.80 4.28
CA VAL A 65 21.71 -33.97 3.13
C VAL A 65 21.55 -34.78 1.84
N TYR A 66 20.84 -34.22 0.85
CA TYR A 66 20.69 -34.87 -0.45
C TYR A 66 21.97 -34.74 -1.29
N THR A 67 22.64 -35.87 -1.52
CA THR A 67 23.83 -35.96 -2.38
C THR A 67 23.39 -35.95 -3.85
N ASN A 68 23.99 -35.11 -4.71
CA ASN A 68 23.68 -34.83 -6.13
C ASN A 68 23.05 -33.45 -6.41
N VAL A 69 22.97 -32.58 -5.41
CA VAL A 69 22.67 -31.15 -5.62
C VAL A 69 23.90 -30.47 -6.21
N THR A 70 23.85 -30.14 -7.50
CA THR A 70 24.99 -29.49 -8.21
C THR A 70 24.87 -27.98 -8.30
N ARG A 71 23.70 -27.42 -7.96
CA ARG A 71 23.36 -25.99 -8.06
C ARG A 71 22.51 -25.59 -6.86
N CYS A 72 22.56 -24.31 -6.48
CA CYS A 72 21.74 -23.73 -5.41
C CYS A 72 20.23 -23.67 -5.74
N SER A 73 19.83 -24.20 -6.89
CA SER A 73 18.43 -24.33 -7.30
C SER A 73 18.22 -25.70 -7.91
N ASN A 74 17.11 -26.34 -7.53
CA ASN A 74 16.64 -27.57 -8.12
C ASN A 74 15.20 -27.38 -8.58
N ARG A 75 14.96 -27.60 -9.88
CA ARG A 75 13.63 -27.48 -10.50
C ARG A 75 12.98 -28.82 -10.80
N ASN A 76 13.60 -29.93 -10.37
CA ASN A 76 12.97 -31.23 -10.49
C ASN A 76 11.80 -31.30 -9.51
N LYS A 77 10.58 -31.22 -10.06
CA LYS A 77 9.33 -31.17 -9.27
C LYS A 77 9.23 -32.31 -8.26
N LEU A 78 9.39 -33.56 -8.69
CA LEU A 78 9.33 -34.71 -7.79
C LEU A 78 10.34 -34.61 -6.63
N PHE A 79 11.57 -34.19 -6.92
CA PHE A 79 12.58 -33.97 -5.89
C PHE A 79 12.14 -32.88 -4.89
N THR A 80 11.63 -31.74 -5.38
CA THR A 80 11.21 -30.63 -4.50
C THR A 80 9.99 -30.99 -3.67
N GLU A 81 9.04 -31.77 -4.21
CA GLU A 81 7.89 -32.28 -3.47
C GLU A 81 8.34 -33.24 -2.36
N VAL A 82 9.15 -34.26 -2.68
CA VAL A 82 9.65 -35.24 -1.70
C VAL A 82 10.48 -34.57 -0.60
N PHE A 83 11.30 -33.58 -0.95
CA PHE A 83 12.04 -32.77 0.03
C PHE A 83 11.10 -31.94 0.91
N GLY A 84 10.15 -31.23 0.29
CA GLY A 84 9.17 -30.38 0.97
C GLY A 84 8.29 -31.15 1.95
N ASP A 85 7.90 -32.37 1.58
CA ASP A 85 7.10 -33.29 2.40
C ASP A 85 7.75 -33.61 3.74
N THR A 86 9.09 -33.63 3.78
CA THR A 86 9.81 -33.85 5.03
C THR A 86 9.60 -32.70 6.02
N TRP A 87 9.25 -31.50 5.58
CA TRP A 87 9.04 -30.33 6.45
C TRP A 87 7.58 -30.11 6.88
N ILE A 88 6.66 -31.02 6.51
CA ILE A 88 5.27 -30.98 6.97
C ILE A 88 5.23 -31.09 8.51
N THR A 89 4.59 -30.12 9.16
CA THR A 89 4.39 -30.08 10.62
C THR A 89 2.94 -29.76 10.98
N LYS A 90 2.50 -30.30 12.13
CA LYS A 90 1.20 -29.99 12.76
C LYS A 90 1.34 -29.07 13.97
N ASP A 91 2.56 -28.65 14.29
CA ASP A 91 2.89 -27.96 15.55
C ASP A 91 2.26 -26.55 15.65
N PHE A 92 1.83 -25.97 14.52
CA PHE A 92 1.37 -24.58 14.41
C PHE A 92 -0.07 -24.44 13.92
N LEU A 93 -0.89 -25.50 13.97
CA LEU A 93 -2.28 -25.48 13.51
C LEU A 93 -3.27 -25.51 14.70
N PRO A 94 -3.94 -24.38 15.04
CA PRO A 94 -5.19 -24.40 15.79
C PRO A 94 -6.44 -24.54 14.90
N LEU A 95 -6.28 -24.54 13.57
CA LEU A 95 -7.39 -24.38 12.61
C LEU A 95 -7.23 -25.29 11.38
N GLN A 96 -7.55 -26.58 11.51
CA GLN A 96 -8.22 -27.34 10.44
C GLN A 96 -8.76 -28.68 10.96
N THR A 97 -9.86 -29.10 10.35
CA THR A 97 -10.65 -30.32 10.59
C THR A 97 -9.86 -31.60 10.29
N ASP A 98 -10.40 -32.76 10.67
CA ASP A 98 -9.88 -34.14 10.52
C ASP A 98 -9.44 -34.60 9.10
N THR A 99 -9.28 -33.69 8.14
CA THR A 99 -8.82 -33.99 6.79
C THR A 99 -7.30 -34.17 6.78
N ALA A 100 -6.82 -35.33 6.32
CA ALA A 100 -5.40 -35.54 6.10
C ALA A 100 -4.89 -34.61 4.99
N CYS A 101 -3.77 -33.91 5.22
CA CYS A 101 -3.07 -33.18 4.17
C CYS A 101 -2.49 -34.20 3.18
N LEU A 102 -2.69 -33.97 1.88
CA LEU A 102 -1.95 -34.68 0.85
C LEU A 102 -0.49 -34.23 0.86
N THR A 103 0.43 -35.16 0.65
CA THR A 103 1.85 -34.85 0.43
C THR A 103 2.09 -34.42 -1.01
N GLY A 104 3.11 -33.62 -1.27
CA GLY A 104 3.53 -33.24 -2.62
C GLY A 104 3.79 -34.45 -3.52
N GLU A 105 4.39 -35.52 -2.98
CA GLU A 105 4.59 -36.79 -3.71
C GLU A 105 3.25 -37.47 -4.09
N GLU A 106 2.28 -37.49 -3.17
CA GLU A 106 0.94 -38.02 -3.46
C GLU A 106 0.29 -37.23 -4.60
N VAL A 107 0.41 -35.90 -4.58
CA VAL A 107 -0.17 -35.06 -5.62
C VAL A 107 0.58 -35.20 -6.96
N PHE A 108 1.90 -35.36 -6.95
CA PHE A 108 2.69 -35.61 -8.17
C PHE A 108 2.31 -36.91 -8.87
N ASN A 109 1.90 -37.93 -8.13
CA ASN A 109 1.49 -39.23 -8.68
C ASN A 109 0.06 -39.23 -9.26
N ASP A 110 -0.40 -38.09 -9.79
CA ASP A 110 -1.70 -37.89 -10.45
C ASP A 110 -2.91 -38.36 -9.61
N THR A 111 -2.85 -38.24 -8.28
CA THR A 111 -4.01 -38.53 -7.41
C THR A 111 -5.15 -37.52 -7.57
N LEU A 112 -4.87 -36.38 -8.23
CA LEU A 112 -5.86 -35.39 -8.59
C LEU A 112 -6.76 -35.90 -9.73
N ASN A 113 -8.01 -36.22 -9.41
CA ASN A 113 -9.02 -36.60 -10.38
C ASN A 113 -9.72 -35.36 -10.94
N CYS A 114 -9.14 -34.73 -11.97
CA CYS A 114 -9.74 -33.59 -12.68
C CYS A 114 -9.67 -33.78 -14.22
N ASP A 115 -10.43 -32.98 -14.96
CA ASP A 115 -10.32 -32.92 -16.42
C ASP A 115 -9.07 -32.13 -16.84
N LEU A 116 -7.93 -32.82 -16.85
CA LEU A 116 -6.62 -32.22 -17.13
C LEU A 116 -6.55 -31.55 -18.51
N LEU A 117 -7.34 -31.97 -19.50
CA LEU A 117 -7.31 -31.33 -20.82
C LEU A 117 -7.96 -29.95 -20.74
N THR A 118 -9.15 -29.86 -20.15
CA THR A 118 -9.86 -28.57 -19.96
C THR A 118 -9.06 -27.63 -19.07
N VAL A 119 -8.51 -28.10 -17.96
CA VAL A 119 -7.72 -27.26 -17.05
C VAL A 119 -6.46 -26.71 -17.73
N LYS A 120 -5.78 -27.51 -18.55
CA LYS A 120 -4.62 -27.05 -19.34
C LYS A 120 -4.99 -25.98 -20.35
N GLU A 121 -6.16 -26.11 -21.00
CA GLU A 121 -6.67 -25.09 -21.92
C GLU A 121 -6.99 -23.78 -21.18
N GLU A 122 -7.67 -23.84 -20.04
CA GLU A 122 -8.00 -22.67 -19.21
C GLU A 122 -6.74 -21.95 -18.70
N CYS A 123 -5.77 -22.69 -18.13
CA CYS A 123 -4.52 -22.13 -17.67
C CYS A 123 -3.61 -21.64 -18.83
N GLY A 124 -3.91 -22.04 -20.07
CA GLY A 124 -3.16 -21.66 -21.28
C GLY A 124 -3.05 -20.15 -21.51
N HIS A 125 -3.95 -19.35 -20.94
CA HIS A 125 -3.84 -17.88 -20.96
C HIS A 125 -2.54 -17.34 -20.35
N ILE A 126 -1.91 -18.09 -19.42
CA ILE A 126 -0.59 -17.75 -18.87
C ILE A 126 0.48 -17.95 -19.94
N LEU A 127 0.43 -19.06 -20.70
CA LEU A 127 1.39 -19.36 -21.77
C LEU A 127 1.31 -18.36 -22.93
N ASP A 128 0.11 -17.86 -23.23
CA ASP A 128 -0.09 -16.82 -24.25
C ASP A 128 0.74 -15.55 -23.98
N ALA A 129 1.06 -15.26 -22.72
CA ALA A 129 1.92 -14.15 -22.33
C ALA A 129 3.30 -14.24 -23.00
N ALA A 130 3.90 -15.43 -23.09
CA ALA A 130 5.21 -15.65 -23.72
C ALA A 130 5.19 -15.28 -25.22
N LEU A 131 4.02 -15.34 -25.84
CA LEU A 131 3.79 -14.95 -27.24
C LEU A 131 3.40 -13.48 -27.39
N GLY A 132 3.30 -12.72 -26.29
CA GLY A 132 2.77 -11.36 -26.27
C GLY A 132 1.29 -11.31 -26.66
N LYS A 133 0.50 -12.31 -26.24
CA LYS A 133 -0.92 -12.45 -26.56
C LYS A 133 -1.78 -12.56 -25.31
N GLY A 134 -3.08 -12.42 -25.51
CA GLY A 134 -4.08 -12.59 -24.47
C GLY A 134 -4.04 -11.49 -23.40
N PRO A 135 -4.73 -11.69 -22.27
CA PRO A 135 -4.87 -10.68 -21.23
C PRO A 135 -3.56 -10.33 -20.51
N PHE A 136 -2.54 -11.18 -20.66
CA PHE A 136 -1.21 -11.02 -20.07
C PHE A 136 -0.12 -10.70 -21.12
N ALA A 137 -0.49 -10.19 -22.29
CA ALA A 137 0.45 -9.87 -23.37
C ALA A 137 1.62 -8.97 -22.92
N ALA A 138 1.39 -8.06 -21.98
CA ALA A 138 2.41 -7.17 -21.43
C ALA A 138 3.47 -7.88 -20.58
N CYS A 139 3.23 -9.14 -20.19
CA CYS A 139 4.13 -9.96 -19.38
C CYS A 139 5.13 -10.77 -20.21
N LYS A 140 5.26 -10.49 -21.51
CA LYS A 140 6.13 -11.21 -22.44
C LYS A 140 7.58 -11.31 -21.97
N ASP A 141 8.11 -10.23 -21.38
CA ASP A 141 9.51 -10.14 -20.96
C ASP A 141 9.79 -10.73 -19.57
N LEU A 142 8.80 -11.42 -18.96
CA LEU A 142 8.95 -12.10 -17.67
C LEU A 142 9.91 -13.31 -17.72
N GLY A 143 10.11 -13.87 -18.92
CA GLY A 143 10.95 -15.03 -19.17
C GLY A 143 10.16 -16.36 -19.15
N ASN A 144 10.49 -17.24 -20.10
CA ASN A 144 9.76 -18.50 -20.31
C ASN A 144 9.69 -19.36 -19.05
N ASP A 145 10.80 -19.51 -18.32
CA ASP A 145 10.85 -20.32 -17.10
C ASP A 145 9.79 -19.88 -16.06
N THR A 146 9.63 -18.57 -15.86
CA THR A 146 8.67 -18.03 -14.89
C THR A 146 7.23 -18.25 -15.36
N ILE A 147 6.98 -18.07 -16.66
CA ILE A 147 5.66 -18.28 -17.27
C ILE A 147 5.27 -19.77 -17.22
N GLU A 148 6.18 -20.67 -17.57
CA GLU A 148 5.96 -22.11 -17.52
C GLU A 148 5.68 -22.59 -16.08
N ASN A 149 6.45 -22.10 -15.09
CA ASN A 149 6.20 -22.43 -13.69
C ASN A 149 4.83 -21.92 -13.21
N ALA A 150 4.43 -20.70 -13.60
CA ALA A 150 3.13 -20.15 -13.25
C ALA A 150 1.99 -20.94 -13.89
N TYR A 151 2.17 -21.41 -15.12
CA TYR A 151 1.21 -22.27 -15.82
C TYR A 151 1.04 -23.62 -15.12
N GLU A 152 2.14 -24.30 -14.77
CA GLU A 152 2.08 -25.59 -14.06
C GLU A 152 1.43 -25.44 -12.68
N ASN A 153 1.68 -24.34 -11.97
CA ASN A 153 1.01 -24.03 -10.71
C ASN A 153 -0.49 -23.79 -10.90
N CYS A 154 -0.88 -23.07 -11.95
CA CYS A 154 -2.30 -22.89 -12.29
C CYS A 154 -2.97 -24.23 -12.55
N VAL A 155 -2.37 -25.09 -13.39
CA VAL A 155 -2.95 -26.41 -13.72
C VAL A 155 -3.13 -27.24 -12.46
N PHE A 156 -2.14 -27.23 -11.58
CA PHE A 156 -2.20 -27.92 -10.30
C PHE A 156 -3.31 -27.37 -9.39
N ASP A 157 -3.33 -26.06 -9.17
CA ASP A 157 -4.27 -25.41 -8.26
C ASP A 157 -5.73 -25.58 -8.72
N VAL A 158 -5.99 -25.38 -10.03
CA VAL A 158 -7.32 -25.50 -10.62
C VAL A 158 -7.80 -26.95 -10.62
N CYS A 159 -6.89 -27.90 -10.82
CA CYS A 159 -7.19 -29.32 -10.70
C CYS A 159 -7.58 -29.72 -9.27
N SER A 160 -7.02 -29.04 -8.25
CA SER A 160 -7.40 -29.25 -6.85
C SER A 160 -8.76 -28.65 -6.51
N SER A 161 -9.08 -27.49 -7.09
CA SER A 161 -10.37 -26.81 -6.97
C SER A 161 -10.51 -25.75 -8.05
N SER A 162 -11.62 -25.79 -8.79
CA SER A 162 -11.90 -24.80 -9.84
C SER A 162 -11.97 -23.36 -9.33
N GLU A 163 -12.24 -23.15 -8.04
CA GLU A 163 -12.22 -21.81 -7.40
C GLU A 163 -10.84 -21.16 -7.40
N GLN A 164 -9.78 -21.93 -7.67
CA GLN A 164 -8.41 -21.43 -7.67
C GLN A 164 -8.03 -20.72 -8.97
N PHE A 165 -8.77 -20.90 -10.06
CA PHE A 165 -8.43 -20.32 -11.37
C PHE A 165 -8.13 -18.82 -11.30
N CYS A 166 -9.07 -18.03 -10.77
CA CYS A 166 -8.89 -16.59 -10.64
C CYS A 166 -7.80 -16.20 -9.64
N LYS A 167 -7.51 -17.05 -8.65
CA LYS A 167 -6.41 -16.81 -7.69
C LYS A 167 -5.05 -17.08 -8.33
N SER A 168 -4.93 -18.13 -9.15
CA SER A 168 -3.73 -18.41 -9.93
C SER A 168 -3.46 -17.30 -10.94
N MET A 169 -4.50 -16.80 -11.64
CA MET A 169 -4.38 -15.64 -12.54
C MET A 169 -4.00 -14.35 -11.80
N THR A 170 -4.59 -14.09 -10.63
CA THR A 170 -4.19 -12.96 -9.75
C THR A 170 -2.71 -13.06 -9.36
N THR A 171 -2.24 -14.26 -9.04
CA THR A 171 -0.84 -14.51 -8.66
C THR A 171 0.10 -14.26 -9.83
N PHE A 172 -0.25 -14.72 -11.03
CA PHE A 172 0.53 -14.46 -12.24
C PHE A 172 0.60 -12.97 -12.58
N ALA A 173 -0.53 -12.26 -12.52
CA ALA A 173 -0.60 -10.82 -12.73
C ALA A 173 0.35 -10.06 -11.78
N LYS A 174 0.35 -10.43 -10.49
CA LYS A 174 1.24 -9.85 -9.47
C LYS A 174 2.71 -10.14 -9.77
N ILE A 175 3.07 -11.39 -10.10
CA ILE A 175 4.46 -11.74 -10.45
C ILE A 175 4.95 -10.88 -11.62
N CYS A 176 4.10 -10.70 -12.63
CA CYS A 176 4.39 -9.86 -13.77
C CYS A 176 4.63 -8.40 -13.36
N GLN A 177 3.71 -7.80 -12.60
CA GLN A 177 3.79 -6.39 -12.18
C GLN A 177 4.97 -6.08 -11.25
N ILE A 178 5.35 -7.02 -10.38
CA ILE A 178 6.52 -6.86 -9.51
C ILE A 178 7.82 -6.93 -10.31
N THR A 179 7.86 -7.77 -11.34
CA THR A 179 9.07 -7.97 -12.15
C THR A 179 9.22 -6.92 -13.24
N LEU A 180 8.08 -6.47 -13.79
CA LEU A 180 7.95 -5.46 -14.84
C LEU A 180 7.13 -4.29 -14.25
N PRO A 181 7.80 -3.31 -13.60
CA PRO A 181 7.11 -2.18 -12.98
C PRO A 181 6.26 -1.41 -13.99
N ASN A 182 5.17 -0.81 -13.53
CA ASN A 182 4.26 0.00 -14.35
C ASN A 182 3.62 -0.78 -15.51
N THR A 183 3.17 -2.02 -15.24
CA THR A 183 2.49 -2.89 -16.20
C THR A 183 1.00 -3.05 -15.84
N PRO A 184 0.08 -2.22 -16.38
CA PRO A 184 -1.35 -2.40 -16.21
C PRO A 184 -1.86 -3.69 -16.89
N LEU A 185 -2.68 -4.47 -16.18
CA LEU A 185 -3.23 -5.74 -16.66
C LEU A 185 -4.75 -5.78 -16.46
N GLU A 186 -5.50 -5.78 -17.57
CA GLU A 186 -6.96 -5.87 -17.60
C GLU A 186 -7.39 -7.33 -17.86
N TRP A 187 -7.15 -8.20 -16.90
CA TRP A 187 -7.27 -9.65 -17.10
C TRP A 187 -8.58 -10.25 -16.56
N ARG A 188 -9.25 -9.60 -15.59
CA ARG A 188 -10.44 -10.15 -14.92
C ARG A 188 -11.62 -10.32 -15.88
N GLY A 189 -12.00 -9.27 -16.59
CA GLY A 189 -13.09 -9.29 -17.56
C GLY A 189 -12.93 -10.36 -18.65
N PRO A 190 -11.81 -10.38 -19.40
CA PRO A 190 -11.56 -11.38 -20.45
C PRO A 190 -11.59 -12.84 -19.96
N LEU A 191 -11.22 -13.09 -18.70
CA LEU A 191 -11.17 -14.43 -18.10
C LEU A 191 -12.39 -14.76 -17.25
N ASN A 192 -13.44 -13.92 -17.27
CA ASN A 192 -14.66 -14.06 -16.46
C ASN A 192 -14.39 -14.20 -14.95
N CYS A 193 -13.33 -13.56 -14.46
CA CYS A 193 -13.03 -13.53 -13.03
C CYS A 193 -13.78 -12.39 -12.34
N PRO A 194 -14.18 -12.56 -11.06
CA PRO A 194 -14.86 -11.51 -10.31
C PRO A 194 -14.02 -10.23 -10.28
N GLU A 195 -14.68 -9.09 -10.50
CA GLU A 195 -14.05 -7.78 -10.37
C GLU A 195 -13.57 -7.53 -8.94
N LEU A 196 -12.55 -6.68 -8.82
CA LEU A 196 -12.03 -6.30 -7.52
C LEU A 196 -13.07 -5.46 -6.77
N HIS A 197 -13.43 -5.89 -5.56
CA HIS A 197 -14.30 -5.10 -4.70
C HIS A 197 -13.46 -4.13 -3.87
N CYS A 198 -13.77 -2.85 -3.98
CA CYS A 198 -13.02 -1.79 -3.32
C CYS A 198 -13.83 -1.10 -2.22
N PRO A 199 -13.19 -0.67 -1.12
CA PRO A 199 -13.82 0.14 -0.08
C PRO A 199 -14.47 1.41 -0.62
N LEU A 200 -15.35 2.02 0.18
CA LEU A 200 -15.95 3.31 -0.15
C LEU A 200 -14.87 4.37 -0.42
N HIS A 201 -15.13 5.24 -1.40
CA HIS A 201 -14.21 6.31 -1.85
C HIS A 201 -12.91 5.79 -2.44
N SER A 202 -12.94 4.56 -2.97
CA SER A 202 -11.85 3.97 -3.73
C SER A 202 -12.39 3.25 -4.95
N LYS A 203 -11.55 3.13 -5.97
CA LYS A 203 -11.89 2.48 -7.24
C LYS A 203 -10.90 1.36 -7.55
N PRO A 204 -11.33 0.29 -8.23
CA PRO A 204 -10.42 -0.70 -8.78
C PRO A 204 -9.44 -0.05 -9.75
N SER A 205 -8.18 -0.45 -9.67
CA SER A 205 -7.14 -0.07 -10.62
C SER A 205 -6.35 -1.32 -11.03
N PRO A 206 -6.14 -1.55 -12.34
CA PRO A 206 -5.33 -2.66 -12.84
C PRO A 206 -3.85 -2.53 -12.44
N CYS A 207 -3.42 -1.35 -11.98
CA CYS A 207 -2.05 -1.01 -11.62
C CYS A 207 -2.11 0.19 -10.65
N ALA A 208 -2.62 -0.06 -9.44
CA ALA A 208 -2.62 0.90 -8.35
C ALA A 208 -1.18 1.18 -7.90
N THR A 209 -0.88 2.45 -7.61
CA THR A 209 0.44 2.85 -7.12
C THR A 209 0.84 2.10 -5.84
N GLY A 210 2.09 1.66 -5.74
CA GLY A 210 2.64 1.12 -4.49
C GLY A 210 2.75 2.16 -3.38
N CYS A 211 2.64 3.44 -3.74
CA CYS A 211 2.73 4.61 -2.87
C CYS A 211 1.43 5.42 -2.94
N PRO A 212 0.33 4.96 -2.31
CA PRO A 212 -0.89 5.76 -2.24
C PRO A 212 -0.64 6.99 -1.38
N ASN A 213 -1.35 8.08 -1.66
CA ASN A 213 -1.39 9.23 -0.76
C ASN A 213 -1.99 8.78 0.58
N THR A 214 -1.34 9.14 1.68
CA THR A 214 -1.75 8.75 3.03
C THR A 214 -1.99 9.98 3.88
N CYS A 215 -2.62 9.80 5.03
CA CYS A 215 -2.77 10.86 6.02
C CYS A 215 -1.45 11.52 6.45
N THR A 216 -0.37 10.75 6.50
CA THR A 216 0.97 11.20 6.90
C THR A 216 1.80 11.74 5.73
N ASP A 217 1.40 11.44 4.50
CA ASP A 217 2.11 11.90 3.31
C ASP A 217 1.10 12.08 2.15
N PRO A 218 0.44 13.25 2.09
CA PRO A 218 -0.62 13.53 1.14
C PRO A 218 -0.16 13.71 -0.31
N ASP A 219 1.09 14.11 -0.50
CA ASP A 219 1.70 14.45 -1.78
C ASP A 219 2.81 13.47 -2.19
N TYR A 220 2.86 12.29 -1.55
CA TYR A 220 3.92 11.29 -1.69
C TYR A 220 4.16 10.80 -3.13
N SER A 221 3.18 10.99 -4.01
CA SER A 221 3.17 10.42 -5.37
C SER A 221 4.36 10.83 -6.26
N GLU A 222 5.02 11.98 -6.02
CA GLU A 222 6.08 12.47 -6.91
C GLU A 222 7.46 11.81 -6.70
N SER A 223 7.68 11.08 -5.60
CA SER A 223 9.00 10.48 -5.26
C SER A 223 9.01 8.95 -5.22
N CYS A 224 7.90 8.31 -5.57
CA CYS A 224 7.74 6.86 -5.47
C CYS A 224 8.53 6.10 -6.55
N LEU A 225 9.43 5.23 -6.11
CA LEU A 225 10.15 4.27 -6.96
C LEU A 225 9.53 2.85 -6.93
N GLU A 226 8.45 2.65 -6.16
CA GLU A 226 7.77 1.37 -6.07
C GLU A 226 6.96 1.09 -7.34
N GLY A 227 6.92 -0.17 -7.74
CA GLY A 227 6.05 -0.61 -8.83
C GLY A 227 4.57 -0.51 -8.46
N CYS A 228 3.70 -0.76 -9.44
CA CYS A 228 2.27 -0.85 -9.22
C CYS A 228 1.82 -2.31 -9.07
N ALA A 229 0.61 -2.51 -8.55
CA ALA A 229 -0.07 -3.80 -8.59
C ALA A 229 -1.59 -3.60 -8.72
N GLU A 230 -2.31 -4.61 -9.24
CA GLU A 230 -3.78 -4.59 -9.18
C GLU A 230 -4.25 -4.38 -7.72
N GLY A 231 -5.11 -3.39 -7.53
CA GLY A 231 -5.52 -2.96 -6.20
C GLY A 231 -6.61 -1.90 -6.23
N CYS A 232 -6.95 -1.39 -5.06
CA CYS A 232 -7.88 -0.28 -4.91
C CYS A 232 -7.09 1.01 -4.74
N GLU A 233 -7.48 2.04 -5.47
CA GLU A 233 -6.88 3.37 -5.39
C GLU A 233 -7.92 4.36 -4.86
N CYS A 234 -7.51 5.21 -3.92
CA CYS A 234 -8.40 6.25 -3.40
C CYS A 234 -8.83 7.20 -4.52
N GLU A 235 -10.09 7.63 -4.47
CA GLU A 235 -10.60 8.65 -5.39
C GLU A 235 -9.91 9.99 -5.14
N ALA A 236 -9.91 10.87 -6.15
CA ALA A 236 -9.29 12.19 -6.02
C ALA A 236 -9.89 12.97 -4.83
N GLY A 237 -9.02 13.53 -3.98
CA GLY A 237 -9.40 14.22 -2.74
C GLY A 237 -9.51 13.32 -1.50
N TYR A 238 -9.34 12.00 -1.65
CA TYR A 238 -9.27 11.05 -0.55
C TYR A 238 -7.86 10.48 -0.39
N VAL A 239 -7.48 10.19 0.85
CA VAL A 239 -6.22 9.57 1.22
C VAL A 239 -6.46 8.28 1.99
N LEU A 240 -5.51 7.35 1.94
CA LEU A 240 -5.58 6.11 2.68
C LEU A 240 -5.42 6.38 4.19
N ASP A 241 -6.40 5.94 4.99
CA ASP A 241 -6.36 5.96 6.45
C ASP A 241 -5.36 4.92 6.94
N THR A 242 -4.21 5.38 7.44
CA THR A 242 -3.15 4.52 7.99
C THR A 242 -3.34 4.20 9.47
N ASN A 243 -4.39 4.73 10.11
CA ASN A 243 -4.62 4.56 11.54
C ASN A 243 -5.19 3.17 11.90
N ASP A 244 -5.90 2.52 10.97
CA ASP A 244 -6.39 1.16 11.12
C ASP A 244 -5.93 0.27 9.96
N PRO A 245 -4.84 -0.49 10.13
CA PRO A 245 -4.30 -1.35 9.07
C PRO A 245 -5.19 -2.57 8.78
N THR A 246 -6.23 -2.82 9.58
CA THR A 246 -7.15 -3.95 9.37
C THR A 246 -8.35 -3.59 8.49
N ASP A 247 -8.61 -2.30 8.30
CA ASP A 247 -9.75 -1.78 7.53
C ASP A 247 -9.29 -0.59 6.68
N ALA A 248 -8.62 -0.90 5.57
CA ALA A 248 -8.13 0.09 4.62
C ALA A 248 -9.31 0.92 4.08
N LYS A 249 -9.37 2.19 4.48
CA LYS A 249 -10.40 3.15 4.07
C LYS A 249 -9.78 4.36 3.42
N CYS A 250 -10.47 4.90 2.44
CA CYS A 250 -10.14 6.20 1.86
C CYS A 250 -11.01 7.25 2.55
N ILE A 251 -10.35 8.20 3.22
CA ILE A 251 -11.00 9.28 3.96
C ILE A 251 -10.56 10.63 3.40
N LEU A 252 -11.36 11.66 3.65
CA LEU A 252 -10.92 13.02 3.33
C LEU A 252 -9.74 13.38 4.23
N LEU A 253 -8.80 14.17 3.71
CA LEU A 253 -7.59 14.52 4.45
C LEU A 253 -7.89 15.32 5.75
N GLU A 254 -8.99 16.07 5.79
CA GLU A 254 -9.54 16.70 7.00
C GLU A 254 -9.95 15.71 8.11
N GLN A 255 -10.10 14.43 7.78
CA GLN A 255 -10.52 13.36 8.68
C GLN A 255 -9.34 12.54 9.22
N CYS A 256 -8.11 12.82 8.75
CA CYS A 256 -6.91 12.07 9.13
C CYS A 256 -6.54 12.18 10.62
N GLY A 257 -7.07 13.18 11.31
CA GLY A 257 -6.70 13.46 12.70
C GLY A 257 -5.33 14.12 12.77
N CYS A 258 -4.67 13.99 13.92
CA CYS A 258 -3.37 14.62 14.21
C CYS A 258 -2.55 13.73 15.13
N VAL A 259 -1.28 14.09 15.31
CA VAL A 259 -0.35 13.32 16.12
C VAL A 259 -0.02 14.09 17.39
N ASP A 260 -0.07 13.43 18.54
CA ASP A 260 0.39 14.04 19.80
C ASP A 260 1.93 14.11 19.87
N PRO A 261 2.51 14.85 20.83
CA PRO A 261 3.97 14.97 20.96
C PRO A 261 4.72 13.65 21.20
N ASN A 262 4.00 12.57 21.53
CA ASN A 262 4.57 11.23 21.73
C ASN A 262 4.45 10.35 20.47
N GLY A 263 3.92 10.88 19.36
CA GLY A 263 3.77 10.15 18.11
C GLY A 263 2.49 9.32 18.00
N ASN A 264 1.51 9.49 18.90
CA ASN A 264 0.25 8.73 18.81
C ASN A 264 -0.78 9.44 17.91
N PRO A 265 -1.45 8.73 16.99
CA PRO A 265 -2.50 9.30 16.16
C PRO A 265 -3.82 9.49 16.93
N HIS A 266 -4.46 10.63 16.75
CA HIS A 266 -5.74 11.00 17.36
C HIS A 266 -6.70 11.48 16.28
N ARG A 267 -7.91 10.91 16.22
CA ARG A 267 -8.96 11.35 15.27
C ARG A 267 -9.48 12.77 15.54
N ARG A 268 -9.27 13.28 16.74
CA ARG A 268 -9.64 14.63 17.16
C ARG A 268 -8.45 15.26 17.83
N CYS A 269 -8.19 16.50 17.47
CA CYS A 269 -7.02 17.19 17.96
C CYS A 269 -7.32 17.85 19.29
N ALA A 270 -6.38 17.73 20.21
CA ALA A 270 -6.38 18.48 21.46
C ALA A 270 -5.26 19.51 21.41
N GLU A 271 -5.25 20.45 22.36
CA GLU A 271 -4.14 21.37 22.53
C GLU A 271 -2.81 20.60 22.66
N GLY A 272 -1.84 20.95 21.81
CA GLY A 272 -0.52 20.30 21.76
C GLY A 272 -0.35 19.22 20.69
N CYS A 273 -1.39 18.90 19.90
CA CYS A 273 -1.25 18.09 18.69
C CYS A 273 -0.71 18.92 17.52
N GLU A 274 0.15 18.32 16.69
CA GLU A 274 0.62 18.93 15.44
C GLU A 274 -0.17 18.35 14.25
N CYS A 275 -0.57 19.23 13.33
CA CYS A 275 -1.13 18.87 12.04
C CYS A 275 -0.01 18.65 11.02
N GLU A 276 -0.27 17.80 10.03
CA GLU A 276 0.68 17.54 8.95
C GLU A 276 0.89 18.78 8.06
N ALA A 277 1.98 18.81 7.29
CA ALA A 277 2.32 19.93 6.41
C ALA A 277 1.16 20.28 5.45
N GLY A 278 0.86 21.58 5.33
CA GLY A 278 -0.26 22.09 4.54
C GLY A 278 -1.59 22.22 5.31
N TYR A 279 -1.60 21.85 6.60
CA TYR A 279 -2.78 21.93 7.47
C TYR A 279 -2.52 22.78 8.72
N VAL A 280 -3.57 23.42 9.22
CA VAL A 280 -3.56 24.20 10.46
C VAL A 280 -4.63 23.66 11.40
N LEU A 281 -4.32 23.61 12.69
CA LEU A 281 -5.25 23.18 13.72
C LEU A 281 -6.37 24.22 13.91
N ASP A 282 -7.60 23.87 13.55
CA ASP A 282 -8.81 24.64 13.86
C ASP A 282 -9.22 24.37 15.32
N THR A 283 -8.90 25.31 16.21
CA THR A 283 -9.22 25.29 17.64
C THR A 283 -10.46 26.12 17.99
N ASN A 284 -11.18 26.66 16.99
CA ASN A 284 -12.34 27.52 17.24
C ASN A 284 -13.44 26.81 18.03
N ASP A 285 -13.52 25.48 17.93
CA ASP A 285 -14.31 24.62 18.82
C ASP A 285 -13.37 23.73 19.67
N PRO A 286 -13.19 24.02 20.97
CA PRO A 286 -12.34 23.23 21.86
C PRO A 286 -12.78 21.76 22.03
N THR A 287 -14.02 21.43 21.64
CA THR A 287 -14.59 20.07 21.75
C THR A 287 -14.51 19.27 20.44
N ASP A 288 -14.14 19.93 19.34
CA ASP A 288 -14.10 19.35 17.99
C ASP A 288 -12.95 19.91 17.15
N ALA A 289 -11.78 20.09 17.76
CA ALA A 289 -10.60 20.60 17.06
C ALA A 289 -10.11 19.62 15.98
N LYS A 290 -9.83 20.17 14.79
CA LYS A 290 -9.51 19.42 13.56
C LYS A 290 -8.43 20.11 12.75
N CYS A 291 -7.65 19.34 12.00
CA CYS A 291 -6.73 19.89 11.01
C CYS A 291 -7.52 20.31 9.76
N ILE A 292 -7.39 21.56 9.34
CA ILE A 292 -8.00 22.08 8.11
C ILE A 292 -6.93 22.54 7.13
N LEU A 293 -7.23 22.45 5.83
CA LEU A 293 -6.35 22.89 4.75
C LEU A 293 -6.00 24.37 4.92
N LEU A 294 -4.70 24.69 4.85
CA LEU A 294 -4.21 26.06 4.88
C LEU A 294 -4.87 26.92 3.78
N GLU A 295 -5.07 26.36 2.58
CA GLU A 295 -5.72 27.06 1.46
C GLU A 295 -7.22 27.33 1.67
N GLN A 296 -7.86 26.59 2.58
CA GLN A 296 -9.26 26.85 2.96
C GLN A 296 -9.39 27.91 4.06
N CYS A 297 -8.27 28.39 4.60
CA CYS A 297 -8.26 29.46 5.59
C CYS A 297 -8.37 30.81 4.89
N GLY A 298 -9.36 31.62 5.28
CA GLY A 298 -9.43 33.02 4.87
C GLY A 298 -8.33 33.86 5.53
N CYS A 299 -8.01 33.56 6.79
CA CYS A 299 -6.88 34.12 7.54
C CYS A 299 -6.54 33.23 8.76
N ILE A 300 -5.38 33.49 9.37
CA ILE A 300 -4.96 32.91 10.66
C ILE A 300 -4.77 34.06 11.64
N ASP A 301 -5.35 33.96 12.84
CA ASP A 301 -5.24 35.00 13.85
C ASP A 301 -3.85 34.98 14.55
N PRO A 302 -3.49 36.03 15.33
CA PRO A 302 -2.20 36.08 16.03
C PRO A 302 -1.95 34.95 17.04
N ASN A 303 -2.99 34.22 17.45
CA ASN A 303 -2.89 33.07 18.33
C ASN A 303 -2.72 31.75 17.55
N GLY A 304 -2.68 31.81 16.21
CA GLY A 304 -2.52 30.65 15.34
C GLY A 304 -3.83 29.96 14.94
N ASN A 305 -4.99 30.54 15.25
CA ASN A 305 -6.27 29.90 14.93
C ASN A 305 -6.73 30.28 13.51
N PRO A 306 -7.10 29.31 12.66
CA PRO A 306 -7.53 29.57 11.30
C PRO A 306 -9.02 29.92 11.21
N HIS A 307 -9.39 30.86 10.32
CA HIS A 307 -10.76 31.33 10.12
C HIS A 307 -11.20 31.17 8.65
N ARG A 308 -12.29 30.41 8.40
CA ARG A 308 -12.76 30.07 7.03
C ARG A 308 -13.53 31.17 6.28
N ARG A 309 -14.13 32.13 6.99
CA ARG A 309 -14.91 33.25 6.42
C ARG A 309 -14.51 34.57 7.06
N ALA A 310 -13.21 34.84 6.98
CA ALA A 310 -12.64 36.04 7.53
C ALA A 310 -11.61 36.61 6.54
N MET A 311 -11.46 37.93 6.57
CA MET A 311 -10.47 38.65 5.80
C MET A 311 -9.40 39.20 6.74
N CYS A 312 -8.14 39.19 6.30
CA CYS A 312 -7.08 39.89 7.00
C CYS A 312 -7.27 41.41 6.85
N LEU A 313 -7.46 42.10 7.97
CA LEU A 313 -7.33 43.55 8.05
C LEU A 313 -6.23 43.84 9.06
N TRP A 314 -5.06 44.26 8.54
CA TRP A 314 -3.83 44.42 9.32
C TRP A 314 -3.35 43.06 9.89
N GLU A 315 -3.27 42.93 11.22
CA GLU A 315 -2.91 41.69 11.93
C GLU A 315 -4.14 40.95 12.50
N GLU A 316 -5.36 41.37 12.16
CA GLU A 316 -6.59 40.80 12.71
C GLU A 316 -7.47 40.11 11.66
N CYS A 317 -8.01 38.95 12.04
CA CYS A 317 -9.01 38.21 11.29
C CYS A 317 -10.41 38.79 11.53
N ILE A 318 -11.02 39.40 10.52
CA ILE A 318 -12.38 39.96 10.64
C ILE A 318 -13.41 39.03 9.99
N THR A 319 -14.37 38.55 10.78
CA THR A 319 -15.43 37.61 10.33
C THR A 319 -16.67 38.34 9.79
N ASP A 320 -17.47 37.67 8.96
CA ASP A 320 -18.75 38.19 8.43
C ASP A 320 -19.66 38.81 9.50
N GLN A 321 -19.68 38.25 10.72
CA GLN A 321 -20.54 38.75 11.81
C GLN A 321 -20.10 40.12 12.35
N GLN A 322 -18.81 40.45 12.29
CA GLN A 322 -18.29 41.75 12.73
C GLN A 322 -18.59 42.86 11.70
N ILE A 323 -18.66 42.50 10.42
CA ILE A 323 -18.92 43.41 9.29
C ILE A 323 -20.34 44.00 9.34
N PHE A 324 -21.35 43.23 9.78
CA PHE A 324 -22.75 43.71 9.83
C PHE A 324 -23.05 44.77 10.92
N SER A 325 -22.07 45.15 11.75
CA SER A 325 -22.28 46.15 12.81
C SER A 325 -22.08 47.61 12.38
N SER A 326 -21.52 47.89 11.20
CA SER A 326 -21.31 49.26 10.69
C SER A 326 -22.11 49.51 9.39
N ARG A 327 -22.84 50.64 9.33
CA ARG A 327 -23.78 50.96 8.24
C ARG A 327 -23.10 51.69 7.06
N SER A 328 -23.48 51.30 5.84
CA SER A 328 -23.43 52.02 4.53
C SER A 328 -22.35 51.56 3.52
N THR A 329 -22.78 51.02 2.37
CA THR A 329 -21.96 50.34 1.35
C THR A 329 -21.86 51.08 0.00
N ARG A 330 -20.69 50.98 -0.66
CA ARG A 330 -20.52 51.01 -2.13
C ARG A 330 -19.24 50.25 -2.52
N GLN A 331 -19.30 49.45 -3.58
CA GLN A 331 -18.22 48.54 -4.03
C GLN A 331 -17.45 49.11 -5.23
N GLU A 332 -16.11 48.97 -5.22
CA GLU A 332 -15.25 49.03 -6.41
C GLU A 332 -14.14 47.95 -6.33
N GLU A 333 -13.70 47.44 -7.49
CA GLU A 333 -12.71 46.37 -7.63
C GLU A 333 -11.29 46.92 -7.83
N VAL A 334 -10.29 46.33 -7.16
CA VAL A 334 -8.86 46.62 -7.37
C VAL A 334 -8.07 45.31 -7.48
N GLN A 335 -7.13 45.24 -8.43
CA GLN A 335 -6.26 44.08 -8.65
C GLN A 335 -4.84 44.35 -8.14
N VAL A 336 -4.30 43.42 -7.34
CA VAL A 336 -2.87 43.34 -6.99
C VAL A 336 -2.46 41.85 -7.03
N GLU A 337 -1.23 41.59 -7.48
CA GLU A 337 -0.62 40.28 -7.78
C GLU A 337 -1.32 39.04 -7.18
N GLY A 338 -1.93 38.24 -8.06
CA GLY A 338 -2.40 36.88 -7.78
C GLY A 338 -3.78 36.75 -7.13
N CYS A 339 -4.31 37.77 -6.45
CA CYS A 339 -5.63 37.72 -5.82
C CYS A 339 -6.58 38.76 -6.44
N ARG A 340 -7.84 38.36 -6.70
CA ARG A 340 -8.93 39.31 -7.01
C ARG A 340 -9.49 39.83 -5.69
N TYR A 341 -9.51 41.15 -5.52
CA TYR A 341 -10.07 41.79 -4.33
C TYR A 341 -11.36 42.52 -4.68
N THR A 342 -12.33 42.43 -3.79
CA THR A 342 -13.47 43.36 -3.72
C THR A 342 -13.31 44.09 -2.39
N THR A 343 -12.88 45.35 -2.41
CA THR A 343 -12.68 46.13 -1.17
C THR A 343 -13.88 47.04 -0.93
N GLU A 344 -14.50 46.95 0.25
CA GLU A 344 -15.44 47.96 0.75
C GLU A 344 -14.66 49.09 1.46
N ILE A 345 -14.68 50.30 0.90
CA ILE A 345 -14.03 51.47 1.51
C ILE A 345 -15.05 52.20 2.40
N HIS A 346 -14.74 52.35 3.69
CA HIS A 346 -15.51 53.18 4.62
C HIS A 346 -15.22 54.67 4.42
N LEU A 347 -16.27 55.45 4.09
CA LEU A 347 -16.26 56.92 4.13
C LEU A 347 -16.16 57.39 5.59
N GLY A 348 -14.94 57.56 6.08
CA GLY A 348 -14.67 58.11 7.41
C GLY A 348 -13.25 58.63 7.61
N VAL A 349 -12.28 58.19 6.80
CA VAL A 349 -10.90 58.70 6.81
C VAL A 349 -10.71 59.55 5.57
N LYS A 350 -10.31 60.82 5.75
CA LYS A 350 -9.88 61.67 4.62
C LYS A 350 -8.73 60.96 3.90
N VAL A 351 -8.94 60.66 2.63
CA VAL A 351 -7.90 60.25 1.68
C VAL A 351 -7.00 61.46 1.43
N THR A 352 -5.97 61.65 2.26
CA THR A 352 -4.88 62.59 1.93
C THR A 352 -3.47 62.06 2.16
N ASP A 353 -3.22 60.90 2.78
CA ASP A 353 -1.82 60.43 3.01
C ASP A 353 -1.63 58.92 2.88
N ILE A 354 -1.87 58.34 1.69
CA ILE A 354 -1.47 56.94 1.38
C ILE A 354 -0.26 56.90 0.43
N SER A 355 0.35 58.04 0.10
CA SER A 355 1.64 58.07 -0.64
C SER A 355 2.88 57.86 0.25
N GLU A 356 2.74 57.73 1.58
CA GLU A 356 3.89 57.67 2.49
C GLU A 356 4.07 56.36 3.28
N TYR A 357 3.23 55.34 3.08
CA TYR A 357 3.27 54.10 3.89
C TYR A 357 3.64 52.82 3.13
N PHE A 358 4.29 52.94 1.97
CA PHE A 358 5.19 51.87 1.52
C PHE A 358 6.55 52.07 2.18
N VAL A 359 6.74 51.49 3.37
CA VAL A 359 8.07 51.36 3.98
C VAL A 359 8.28 49.91 4.41
N GLY A 360 9.14 49.23 3.64
CA GLY A 360 10.05 48.20 4.15
C GLY A 360 9.55 46.76 4.19
N LEU A 361 9.55 46.09 3.05
CA LEU A 361 9.92 44.67 2.97
C LEU A 361 11.37 44.62 2.47
N GLU A 362 12.29 44.18 3.34
CA GLU A 362 13.45 43.37 2.94
C GLU A 362 13.14 41.92 3.32
#